data_AF-A0A090S3J9-F1
#
_entry.id   AF-A0A090S3J9-F1
#
_cell.length_a   1.000
_cell.length_b   1.000
_cell.length_c   1.000
_cell.angle_alpha   90.00
_cell.angle_beta   90.00
_cell.angle_gamma   90.00
#
_symmetry.space_group_name_H-M   'P 1'
#
loop_
_entity.id
_entity.type
_entity.pdbx_description
1 polymer ?
#
loop_
_entity_poly.entity_id
_entity_poly.type
_entity_poly.pdbx_seq_one_letter_code
_entity_poly.pdbx_strand_id
1 'polypeptide(L)'
;MVLDVTASAALAERYVSIAEHGLHLISANKVAGSAPSNDYHAVQDAFSKTGRHWLYNATVGAGLPINHTVRDLRESGDDIVALSGIFSGTLSWLFQQFDGSVPFAELVT
;
A
#
# COMPACT_ATOMS: atom_id res chain seq x y z
N MET A 1 6.62 -8.86 16.88
CA MET A 1 5.95 -8.57 15.59
C MET A 1 4.80 -7.62 15.85
N VAL A 2 4.56 -6.64 14.98
CA VAL A 2 3.50 -5.63 15.05
C VAL A 2 2.57 -5.77 13.85
N LEU A 3 1.27 -5.56 14.05
CA LEU A 3 0.25 -5.50 13.00
C LEU A 3 -0.36 -4.10 12.98
N ASP A 4 -0.24 -3.39 11.86
CA ASP A 4 -0.88 -2.09 11.66
C ASP A 4 -1.97 -2.16 10.58
N VAL A 5 -3.21 -2.29 11.05
CA VAL A 5 -4.43 -2.27 10.22
C VAL A 5 -5.18 -0.92 10.35
N THR A 6 -4.50 0.13 10.78
CA THR A 6 -5.06 1.47 10.93
C THR A 6 -4.85 2.30 9.65
N ALA A 7 -5.37 3.53 9.66
CA ALA A 7 -5.03 4.59 8.70
C ALA A 7 -4.26 5.74 9.39
N SER A 8 -3.55 5.45 10.48
CA SER A 8 -2.92 6.47 11.34
C SER A 8 -1.57 6.93 10.80
N ALA A 9 -1.43 8.22 10.52
CA ALA A 9 -0.14 8.82 10.17
C ALA A 9 0.84 8.83 11.36
N ALA A 10 0.36 9.15 12.55
CA ALA A 10 1.18 9.17 13.76
C ALA A 10 1.75 7.79 14.14
N LEU A 11 1.09 6.71 13.73
CA LEU A 11 1.63 5.35 13.88
C LEU A 11 2.67 5.04 12.77
N ALA A 12 2.41 5.45 11.53
CA ALA A 12 3.32 5.27 10.40
C ALA A 12 4.69 5.94 10.65
N GLU A 13 4.71 7.12 11.28
CA GLU A 13 5.94 7.83 11.68
C GLU A 13 6.83 7.03 12.65
N ARG A 14 6.26 6.04 13.36
CA ARG A 14 7.00 5.21 14.31
C ARG A 14 7.62 3.96 13.69
N TYR A 15 7.43 3.71 12.40
CA TYR A 15 7.88 2.47 11.76
C TYR A 15 9.39 2.26 11.83
N VAL A 16 10.19 3.33 11.70
CA VAL A 16 11.64 3.27 11.90
C VAL A 16 11.97 2.78 13.31
N SER A 17 11.32 3.38 14.32
CA SER A 17 11.51 2.99 15.72
C SER A 17 11.08 1.54 15.97
N ILE A 18 9.99 1.06 15.34
CA ILE A 18 9.56 -0.35 15.43
C ILE A 18 10.67 -1.28 14.93
N ALA A 19 11.32 -0.94 13.81
CA ALA A 19 12.44 -1.72 13.28
C ALA A 19 13.65 -1.70 14.23
N GLU A 20 13.99 -0.54 14.78
CA GLU A 20 15.11 -0.35 15.74
C GLU A 20 14.92 -1.15 17.03
N HIS A 21 13.67 -1.34 17.46
CA HIS A 21 13.33 -2.22 18.58
C HIS A 21 13.36 -3.72 18.22
N GLY A 22 13.77 -4.08 17.00
CA GLY A 22 13.94 -5.46 16.56
C GLY A 22 12.63 -6.18 16.24
N LEU A 23 11.56 -5.44 15.91
CA LEU A 23 10.25 -6.02 15.63
C LEU A 23 9.99 -6.09 14.11
N HIS A 24 9.43 -7.21 13.66
CA HIS A 24 8.81 -7.30 12.33
C HIS A 24 7.48 -6.53 12.31
N LEU A 25 7.10 -5.99 11.16
CA LEU A 25 5.87 -5.22 10.94
C LEU A 25 5.10 -5.78 9.73
N ILE A 26 3.80 -5.99 9.91
CA ILE A 26 2.86 -6.24 8.81
C ILE A 26 1.84 -5.11 8.82
N SER A 27 1.61 -4.43 7.69
CA SER A 27 0.69 -3.30 7.62
C SER A 27 -0.29 -3.35 6.44
N ALA A 28 -1.52 -2.92 6.69
CA ALA A 28 -2.48 -2.48 5.67
C ALA A 28 -2.53 -0.94 5.57
N ASN A 29 -1.92 -0.23 6.53
CA ASN A 29 -1.76 1.21 6.52
C ASN A 29 -0.90 1.66 5.33
N LYS A 30 -1.45 2.56 4.52
CA LYS A 30 -0.83 3.04 3.27
C LYS A 30 0.14 4.20 3.50
N VAL A 31 0.04 4.90 4.64
CA VAL A 31 0.70 6.20 4.85
C VAL A 31 2.21 6.12 4.61
N ALA A 32 2.91 5.17 5.24
CA ALA A 32 4.35 5.03 5.06
C ALA A 32 4.74 4.56 3.64
N GLY A 33 3.90 3.74 2.99
CA GLY A 33 4.14 3.23 1.64
C GLY A 33 3.85 4.24 0.53
N SER A 34 3.05 5.28 0.82
CA SER A 34 2.75 6.40 -0.08
C SER A 34 3.41 7.71 0.35
N ALA A 35 4.32 7.66 1.31
CA ALA A 35 5.06 8.83 1.78
C ALA A 35 6.06 9.33 0.73
N PRO A 36 6.61 10.55 0.87
CA PRO A 36 7.74 11.00 0.07
C PRO A 36 8.88 9.97 0.06
N SER A 37 9.61 9.88 -1.07
CA SER A 37 10.60 8.82 -1.27
C SER A 37 11.64 8.71 -0.16
N ASN A 38 12.04 9.84 0.43
CA ASN A 38 13.00 9.86 1.54
C ASN A 38 12.47 9.14 2.78
N ASP A 39 11.21 9.38 3.15
CA ASP A 39 10.59 8.79 4.34
C ASP A 39 10.34 7.29 4.12
N TYR A 40 9.86 6.93 2.93
CA TYR A 40 9.69 5.54 2.53
C TYR A 40 11.00 4.76 2.59
N HIS A 41 12.08 5.30 2.00
CA HIS A 41 13.40 4.67 2.04
C HIS A 41 13.97 4.61 3.46
N ALA A 42 13.74 5.62 4.30
CA ALA A 42 14.17 5.58 5.70
C ALA A 42 13.55 4.39 6.46
N VAL A 43 12.27 4.11 6.24
CA VAL A 43 11.61 2.93 6.81
C VAL A 43 12.21 1.65 6.23
N GLN A 44 12.34 1.53 4.90
CA GLN A 44 12.93 0.34 4.28
C GLN A 44 14.33 0.03 4.80
N ASP A 45 15.17 1.07 4.88
CA ASP A 45 16.54 0.98 5.37
C ASP A 45 16.59 0.54 6.82
N ALA A 46 15.70 1.05 7.68
CA ALA A 46 15.64 0.66 9.09
C ALA A 46 15.35 -0.83 9.24
N PHE A 47 14.38 -1.37 8.50
CA PHE A 47 14.06 -2.80 8.52
C PHE A 47 15.20 -3.66 7.94
N SER A 48 15.83 -3.20 6.85
CA SER A 48 17.00 -3.86 6.26
C SER A 48 18.17 -3.95 7.23
N LYS A 49 18.54 -2.83 7.87
CA LYS A 49 19.66 -2.74 8.83
C LYS A 49 19.50 -3.64 10.05
N THR A 50 18.27 -3.85 10.52
CA THR A 50 17.99 -4.67 11.71
C THR A 50 17.67 -6.14 11.40
N GLY A 51 17.70 -6.52 10.11
CA GLY A 51 17.30 -7.85 9.65
C GLY A 51 15.82 -8.14 9.93
N ARG A 52 14.98 -7.10 9.98
CA ARG A 52 13.54 -7.22 10.18
C ARG A 52 12.79 -7.02 8.88
N HIS A 53 11.52 -7.42 8.88
CA HIS A 53 10.67 -7.34 7.70
C HIS A 53 9.53 -6.38 7.94
N TRP A 54 9.32 -5.51 6.95
CA TRP A 54 8.09 -4.74 6.77
C TRP A 54 7.33 -5.32 5.58
N LEU A 55 6.18 -5.94 5.84
CA LEU A 55 5.31 -6.52 4.81
C LEU A 55 4.05 -5.67 4.68
N TYR A 56 3.79 -5.13 3.50
CA TYR A 56 2.72 -4.15 3.26
C TYR A 56 1.85 -4.50 2.04
N ASN A 57 1.72 -5.79 1.75
CA ASN A 57 1.02 -6.30 0.56
C ASN A 57 -0.45 -5.89 0.49
N ALA A 58 -1.08 -5.62 1.64
CA ALA A 58 -2.50 -5.24 1.71
C ALA A 58 -2.78 -3.75 1.40
N THR A 59 -1.75 -2.96 1.11
CA THR A 59 -1.90 -1.52 0.82
C THR A 59 -2.50 -1.25 -0.56
N VAL A 60 -2.32 -2.16 -1.53
CA VAL A 60 -2.84 -2.06 -2.90
C VAL A 60 -3.59 -3.34 -3.26
N GLY A 61 -4.84 -3.21 -3.70
CA GLY A 61 -5.64 -4.37 -4.14
C GLY A 61 -6.13 -5.29 -3.01
N ALA A 62 -6.01 -4.85 -1.74
CA ALA A 62 -6.40 -5.62 -0.55
C ALA A 62 -5.75 -7.02 -0.53
N GLY A 63 -6.52 -8.08 -0.78
CA GLY A 63 -6.00 -9.46 -0.81
C GLY A 63 -5.37 -9.87 -2.15
N LEU A 64 -5.44 -9.04 -3.19
CA LEU A 64 -4.88 -9.36 -4.49
C LEU A 64 -3.34 -9.34 -4.43
N PRO A 65 -2.64 -10.28 -5.10
CA PRO A 65 -1.19 -10.41 -5.03
C PRO A 65 -0.44 -9.37 -5.89
N ILE A 66 -0.91 -8.12 -5.95
CA ILE A 66 -0.38 -7.08 -6.86
C ILE A 66 1.12 -6.86 -6.64
N ASN A 67 1.53 -6.59 -5.40
CA ASN A 67 2.95 -6.36 -5.08
C ASN A 67 3.81 -7.60 -5.33
N HIS A 68 3.24 -8.79 -5.16
CA HIS A 68 3.94 -10.05 -5.43
C HIS A 68 4.17 -10.24 -6.92
N THR A 69 3.13 -10.05 -7.76
CA THR A 69 3.26 -10.15 -9.22
C THR A 69 4.26 -9.14 -9.77
N VAL A 70 4.22 -7.88 -9.30
CA VAL A 70 5.18 -6.85 -9.71
C VAL A 70 6.61 -7.25 -9.34
N ARG A 71 6.80 -7.83 -8.15
CA ARG A 71 8.11 -8.28 -7.69
C ARG A 71 8.62 -9.48 -8.50
N ASP A 72 7.76 -10.46 -8.74
CA ASP A 72 8.08 -11.70 -9.47
C ASP A 72 8.51 -11.43 -10.92
N LEU A 73 7.79 -10.53 -11.61
CA LEU A 73 8.19 -10.07 -12.95
C LEU A 73 9.57 -9.42 -12.94
N ARG A 74 9.83 -8.50 -11.99
CA ARG A 74 11.13 -7.84 -11.89
C ARG A 74 12.27 -8.81 -11.54
N GLU A 75 12.02 -9.77 -10.66
CA GLU A 75 13.01 -10.80 -10.27
C GLU A 75 13.28 -11.79 -11.41
N SER A 76 12.31 -12.00 -12.32
CA SER A 76 12.47 -12.82 -13.53
C SER A 76 13.21 -12.11 -14.67
N GLY A 77 13.50 -10.82 -14.51
CA GLY A 77 14.17 -9.99 -15.53
C GLY A 77 13.24 -9.34 -16.54
N ASP A 78 11.92 -9.37 -16.30
CA ASP A 78 10.96 -8.67 -17.14
C ASP A 78 10.94 -7.16 -16.85
N ASP A 79 10.76 -6.38 -17.91
CA ASP A 79 10.56 -4.94 -17.83
C ASP A 79 9.06 -4.58 -17.79
N ILE A 80 8.61 -3.98 -16.68
CA ILE A 80 7.24 -3.51 -16.54
C ILE A 80 7.09 -2.17 -17.29
N VAL A 81 6.46 -2.21 -18.46
CA VAL A 81 6.24 -1.02 -19.30
C VAL A 81 5.06 -0.16 -18.80
N ALA A 82 4.01 -0.79 -18.28
CA ALA A 82 2.83 -0.10 -17.78
C ALA A 82 2.09 -0.90 -16.70
N LEU A 83 1.44 -0.18 -15.78
CA LEU A 83 0.52 -0.74 -14.79
C LEU A 83 -0.78 0.10 -14.82
N SER A 84 -1.92 -0.56 -15.05
CA SER A 84 -3.23 0.08 -15.09
C SER A 84 -4.26 -0.73 -14.31
N GLY A 85 -5.24 -0.06 -13.71
CA GLY A 85 -6.28 -0.71 -12.92
C GLY A 85 -7.15 0.26 -12.14
N ILE A 86 -8.24 -0.25 -11.57
CA ILE A 86 -9.12 0.49 -10.66
C ILE A 86 -8.77 0.09 -9.23
N PHE A 87 -8.16 1.01 -8.48
CA PHE A 87 -7.66 0.74 -7.12
C PHE A 87 -8.56 1.30 -6.01
N SER A 88 -9.77 1.74 -6.37
CA SER A 88 -10.80 2.23 -5.44
C SER A 88 -12.09 1.45 -5.64
N GLY A 89 -12.49 0.70 -4.60
CA GLY A 89 -13.75 -0.04 -4.60
C GLY A 89 -14.96 0.90 -4.70
N THR A 90 -14.94 2.02 -3.97
CA THR A 90 -16.01 3.02 -4.02
C THR A 90 -16.17 3.62 -5.41
N LEU A 91 -15.07 4.02 -6.07
CA LEU A 91 -15.15 4.56 -7.43
C LEU A 91 -15.60 3.49 -8.43
N SER A 92 -15.09 2.26 -8.31
CA SER A 92 -15.53 1.14 -9.14
C SER A 92 -17.03 0.92 -9.04
N TRP A 93 -17.58 0.96 -7.83
CA TRP A 93 -19.02 0.83 -7.61
C TRP A 93 -19.80 2.00 -8.20
N LEU A 94 -19.38 3.25 -7.93
CA LEU A 94 -20.03 4.46 -8.45
C LEU A 94 -20.13 4.45 -9.98
N PHE A 95 -19.03 4.17 -10.67
CA PHE A 95 -19.01 4.13 -12.14
C PHE A 95 -19.80 2.95 -12.72
N GLN A 96 -20.01 1.87 -11.96
CA GLN A 96 -20.92 0.80 -12.38
C GLN A 96 -22.39 1.20 -12.27
N GLN A 97 -22.75 2.12 -11.38
CA GLN A 97 -24.13 2.60 -11.22
C GLN A 97 -24.46 3.80 -12.12
N PHE A 98 -23.45 4.46 -12.68
CA PHE A 98 -23.66 5.63 -13.53
C PHE A 98 -24.03 5.23 -14.96
N ASP A 99 -25.31 5.34 -15.31
CA ASP A 99 -25.86 5.11 -16.65
C ASP A 99 -26.24 6.42 -17.38
N GLY A 100 -26.01 7.56 -16.75
CA GLY A 100 -26.34 8.89 -17.27
C GLY A 100 -27.82 9.30 -17.13
N SER A 101 -28.66 8.46 -16.52
CA SER A 101 -30.07 8.78 -16.25
C SER A 101 -30.25 9.85 -15.16
N VAL A 102 -29.32 9.88 -14.20
CA VAL A 102 -29.23 10.88 -13.13
C VAL A 102 -27.86 11.57 -13.14
N PRO A 103 -27.75 12.83 -12.69
CA PRO A 103 -26.46 13.49 -12.48
C PRO A 103 -25.55 12.66 -11.58
N PHE A 104 -24.25 12.56 -11.92
CA PHE A 104 -23.27 11.81 -11.12
C PHE A 104 -23.22 12.26 -9.65
N ALA A 105 -23.47 13.54 -9.37
CA ALA A 105 -23.50 14.08 -8.02
C ALA A 105 -24.52 13.38 -7.11
N GLU A 106 -25.62 12.84 -7.65
CA GLU A 106 -26.64 12.12 -6.90
C GLU A 106 -26.19 10.71 -6.46
N LEU A 107 -25.13 10.17 -7.08
CA LEU A 107 -24.56 8.88 -6.68
C LEU A 107 -23.52 9.02 -5.55
N VAL A 108 -23.03 10.23 -5.26
CA VAL A 108 -21.91 10.50 -4.33
C VAL A 108 -22.39 10.85 -2.92
N THR A 109 -23.68 11.09 -2.73
CA THR A 109 -24.34 11.38 -1.44
C THR A 109 -24.62 10.12 -0.63
#